data_AF-A0A136JV35-F1
#
_entry.id   AF-A0A136JV35-F1
#
_cell.length_a   1.000
_cell.length_b   1.000
_cell.length_c   1.000
_cell.angle_alpha   90.00
_cell.angle_beta   90.00
_cell.angle_gamma   90.00
#
_symmetry.space_group_name_H-M   'P 1'
#
loop_
_entity.id
_entity.type
_entity.pdbx_description
1 polymer ?
#
loop_
_entity_poly.entity_id
_entity_poly.type
_entity_poly.pdbx_seq_one_letter_code
_entity_poly.pdbx_strand_id
1 'polypeptide(L)' 'MKSANDRVRHEAFVRGVGRALRRAAKVARNTAWAHHTLLYVWQNGKVVAKKP' A
#
# COMPACT_ATOMS: atom_id res chain seq x y z
N MET A 1 -30.84 7.09 -7.63
CA MET A 1 -29.73 6.22 -8.07
C MET A 1 -28.49 7.09 -8.29
N LYS A 2 -27.30 6.74 -7.78
CA LYS A 2 -26.04 7.47 -8.10
C LYS A 2 -25.81 7.47 -9.61
N SER A 3 -25.38 8.61 -10.17
CA SER A 3 -25.18 8.72 -11.61
C SER A 3 -24.03 7.82 -12.06
N ALA A 4 -24.04 7.38 -13.32
CA ALA A 4 -22.94 6.60 -13.89
C ALA A 4 -21.60 7.37 -13.79
N ASN A 5 -21.63 8.69 -13.92
CA ASN A 5 -20.46 9.55 -13.81
C ASN A 5 -19.88 9.55 -12.38
N ASP A 6 -20.72 9.52 -11.35
CA ASP A 6 -20.27 9.43 -9.96
C ASP A 6 -19.55 8.11 -9.68
N ARG A 7 -20.01 7.01 -10.28
CA ARG A 7 -19.36 5.69 -10.15
C ARG A 7 -17.97 5.69 -10.79
N VAL A 8 -17.85 6.22 -12.01
CA VAL A 8 -16.56 6.30 -12.72
C VAL A 8 -15.55 7.17 -11.95
N ARG A 9 -15.99 8.33 -11.44
CA ARG A 9 -15.13 9.21 -10.61
C ARG A 9 -14.70 8.52 -9.32
N HIS A 10 -15.62 7.82 -8.66
CA HIS A 10 -15.30 7.05 -7.46
C HIS A 10 -14.27 5.95 -7.74
N GLU A 11 -14.42 5.19 -8.83
CA GLU A 11 -13.46 4.17 -9.22
C GLU A 11 -12.07 4.75 -9.52
N ALA A 12 -12.02 5.84 -10.27
CA ALA A 12 -10.76 6.52 -10.57
C ALA A 12 -10.06 7.00 -9.30
N PHE A 13 -10.82 7.56 -8.35
CA PHE A 13 -10.31 7.96 -7.04
C PHE A 13 -9.75 6.77 -6.26
N VAL A 14 -10.51 5.68 -6.11
CA VAL A 14 -10.07 4.47 -5.39
C VAL A 14 -8.82 3.86 -6.03
N ARG A 15 -8.76 3.81 -7.37
CA ARG A 15 -7.57 3.34 -8.09
C ARG A 15 -6.35 4.24 -7.82
N GLY A 16 -6.57 5.56 -7.80
CA GLY A 16 -5.54 6.55 -7.46
C GLY A 16 -4.98 6.35 -6.06
N VAL A 17 -5.85 6.25 -5.05
CA VAL A 17 -5.48 5.99 -3.65
C VAL A 17 -4.72 4.66 -3.52
N GLY A 18 -5.23 3.59 -4.14
CA GLY A 18 -4.56 2.29 -4.13
C GLY A 18 -3.16 2.33 -4.75
N ARG A 19 -2.97 3.10 -5.83
CA ARG A 19 -1.65 3.30 -6.45
C ARG A 19 -0.70 4.07 -5.54
N ALA A 20 -1.18 5.12 -4.88
CA ALA A 20 -0.39 5.92 -3.94
C ALA A 20 0.07 5.07 -2.75
N LEU A 21 -0.82 4.28 -2.15
CA LEU A 21 -0.51 3.38 -1.05
C LEU A 21 0.57 2.34 -1.43
N ARG A 22 0.46 1.72 -2.61
CA ARG A 22 1.48 0.77 -3.09
C ARG A 22 2.85 1.42 -3.28
N ARG A 23 2.89 2.66 -3.78
CA ARG A 23 4.12 3.44 -3.93
C ARG A 23 4.73 3.79 -2.57
N ALA A 24 3.92 4.27 -1.63
CA ALA A 24 4.37 4.57 -0.26
C ALA A 24 4.97 3.32 0.42
N ALA A 25 4.29 2.17 0.30
CA ALA A 25 4.81 0.91 0.82
C ALA A 25 6.14 0.49 0.19
N LYS A 26 6.33 0.71 -1.12
CA LYS A 26 7.62 0.45 -1.79
C LYS A 26 8.73 1.35 -1.24
N VAL A 27 8.47 2.65 -1.09
CA VAL A 27 9.45 3.59 -0.54
C VAL A 27 9.83 3.22 0.89
N ALA A 28 8.85 2.94 1.75
CA ALA A 28 9.11 2.51 3.13
C ALA A 28 9.99 1.26 3.18
N ARG A 29 9.79 0.30 2.27
CA ARG A 29 10.68 -0.88 2.15
C ARG A 29 12.10 -0.51 1.78
N ASN A 30 12.28 0.32 0.75
CA ASN A 30 13.60 0.76 0.33
C ASN A 30 14.34 1.51 1.46
N THR A 31 13.64 2.37 2.21
CA THR A 31 14.21 3.07 3.36
C THR A 31 14.61 2.11 4.45
N ALA A 32 13.75 1.17 4.83
CA ALA A 32 14.09 0.15 5.82
C ALA A 32 15.29 -0.69 5.38
N TRP A 33 15.39 -1.03 4.10
CA TRP A 33 16.53 -1.74 3.54
C TRP A 33 17.83 -0.95 3.64
N ALA A 34 17.80 0.34 3.29
CA ALA A 34 18.96 1.23 3.36
C ALA A 34 19.52 1.38 4.77
N HIS A 35 18.66 1.26 5.80
CA HIS A 35 19.06 1.38 7.21
C HIS A 35 19.19 0.03 7.93
N HIS A 36 19.13 -1.10 7.20
CA HIS A 36 19.13 -2.45 7.77
C HIS A 36 18.04 -2.67 8.84
N THR A 37 16.94 -1.92 8.75
CA THR A 37 15.81 -1.98 9.67
C THR A 37 14.88 -3.13 9.30
N LEU A 38 14.47 -3.92 10.29
CA LEU A 38 13.51 -5.01 10.08
C LEU A 38 12.14 -4.49 9.66
N LEU A 39 11.50 -5.18 8.73
CA LEU A 39 10.16 -4.90 8.26
C LEU A 39 9.15 -5.85 8.86
N TYR A 40 8.27 -5.34 9.70
CA TYR A 40 7.17 -6.11 10.27
C TYR A 40 6.03 -6.17 9.26
N VAL A 41 5.71 -7.38 8.81
CA VAL A 41 4.63 -7.63 7.86
C VAL A 41 3.65 -8.63 8.43
N TRP A 42 2.36 -8.42 8.17
CA TRP A 42 1.33 -9.41 8.46
C TRP A 42 1.38 -10.51 7.40
N GLN A 43 1.65 -11.74 7.81
CA GLN A 43 1.71 -12.91 6.93
C GLN A 43 1.09 -14.11 7.64
N ASN A 44 0.13 -14.77 6.99
CA ASN A 44 -0.54 -15.98 7.49
C ASN A 44 -1.12 -15.83 8.91
N GLY A 45 -1.77 -14.70 9.21
CA GLY A 45 -2.45 -14.47 10.49
C GLY A 45 -1.54 -14.03 11.64
N LYS A 46 -0.27 -13.70 11.38
CA LYS A 46 0.68 -13.21 12.39
C LYS A 46 1.58 -12.11 11.84
N VAL A 47 2.11 -11.30 12.75
CA VAL A 47 3.17 -10.33 12.43
C VAL A 47 4.51 -11.07 12.37
N VAL A 48 5.24 -10.90 11.26
CA VAL A 48 6.56 -11.48 11.04
C VAL A 48 7.55 -10.37 10.74
N ALA A 49 8.71 -10.40 11.39
CA ALA A 49 9.84 -9.54 11.04
C ALA A 49 10.55 -10.13 9.82
N LYS A 50 10.63 -9.36 8.73
CA LYS A 50 11.45 -9.69 7.57
C LYS A 50 12.70 -8.82 7.59
N LYS A 51 13.84 -9.47 7.50
CA LYS A 51 15.09 -8.77 7.25
C LYS A 51 15.05 -8.21 5.81
N PRO A 52 15.57 -6.99 5.61
CA PRO A 52 15.92 -6.50 4.29
C PRO A 52 16.69 -7.51 3.46
#